data_AF-A0A966UTP3-F1
#
_entry.id   AF-A0A966UTP3-F1
#
_cell.length_a   1.000
_cell.length_b   1.000
_cell.length_c   1.000
_cell.angle_alpha   90.00
_cell.angle_beta   90.00
_cell.angle_gamma   90.00
#
_symmetry.space_group_name_H-M   'P 1'
#
loop_
_entity.id
_entity.type
_entity.pdbx_description
1 polymer ?
#
loop_
_entity_poly.entity_id
_entity_poly.type
_entity_poly.pdbx_seq_one_letter_code
_entity_poly.pdbx_strand_id
1 'polypeptide(L)'
;DQFTVALDPDTTNEEIVFITANSSDTFTIVRARAGTSGVQHSAGATVKHVLTSDDLNAFKLAISPVASMGFAGSTSGSTTVQATAVAGTTTLTLPAATDTLVGKATTDTLTNKTLTSPTINDAKQNLTLNAQTGTTYTFVLADNGKLVTLDNASSITVTVPANSSVAYATGAIINLQQIGAGQVTVTGAAGVTINGTGTKTRAQWSAASLVKTATDTWTLIGDVTT
;
A
#
# COMPACT_ATOMS: atom_id res chain seq x y z
N ASP A 1 50.70 -2.96 3.66
CA ASP A 1 49.92 -3.73 2.68
C ASP A 1 50.32 -5.18 2.83
N GLN A 2 49.35 -6.09 2.90
CA GLN A 2 49.60 -7.52 3.10
C GLN A 2 49.09 -8.26 1.88
N PHE A 3 49.94 -9.05 1.24
CA PHE A 3 49.53 -9.90 0.13
C PHE A 3 49.61 -11.37 0.52
N THR A 4 48.58 -12.12 0.15
CA THR A 4 48.51 -13.55 0.40
C THR A 4 48.87 -14.32 -0.86
N VAL A 5 49.84 -15.25 -0.75
CA VAL A 5 50.28 -16.09 -1.86
C VAL A 5 50.43 -17.55 -1.41
N ALA A 6 50.28 -18.47 -2.36
CA ALA A 6 50.64 -19.87 -2.22
C ALA A 6 51.98 -20.14 -2.90
N LEU A 7 52.82 -20.92 -2.23
CA LEU A 7 54.01 -21.54 -2.78
C LEU A 7 53.69 -23.00 -3.14
N ASP A 8 54.20 -23.48 -4.28
CA ASP A 8 53.89 -24.81 -4.84
C ASP A 8 52.40 -25.15 -4.86
N PRO A 9 51.55 -24.26 -5.43
CA PRO A 9 50.11 -24.45 -5.49
C PRO A 9 49.75 -25.74 -6.22
N ASP A 10 48.65 -26.36 -5.78
CA ASP A 10 48.09 -27.60 -6.32
C ASP A 10 49.00 -28.83 -6.10
N THR A 11 49.94 -28.76 -5.14
CA THR A 11 50.83 -29.87 -4.77
C THR A 11 50.69 -30.25 -3.29
N THR A 12 51.30 -31.37 -2.88
CA THR A 12 51.36 -31.76 -1.46
C THR A 12 52.17 -30.79 -0.61
N ASN A 13 52.98 -29.93 -1.24
CA ASN A 13 53.81 -28.96 -0.55
C ASN A 13 53.17 -27.56 -0.52
N GLU A 14 51.90 -27.41 -0.91
CA GLU A 14 51.25 -26.11 -0.93
C GLU A 14 51.32 -25.41 0.44
N GLU A 15 51.90 -24.21 0.46
CA GLU A 15 52.03 -23.39 1.67
C GLU A 15 51.46 -22.00 1.43
N ILE A 16 50.54 -21.56 2.28
CA ILE A 16 50.06 -20.18 2.28
C ILE A 16 51.01 -19.32 3.11
N VAL A 17 51.46 -18.22 2.51
CA VAL A 17 52.38 -17.28 3.13
C VAL A 17 51.89 -15.84 2.96
N PHE A 18 52.27 -14.97 3.89
CA PHE A 18 51.97 -13.55 3.84
C PHE A 18 53.22 -12.75 3.51
N ILE A 19 53.09 -11.84 2.54
CA ILE A 19 54.10 -10.82 2.26
C ILE A 19 53.70 -9.57 3.04
N THR A 20 54.48 -9.21 4.05
CA THR A 20 54.07 -8.20 5.04
C THR A 20 54.88 -6.90 4.99
N ALA A 21 56.00 -6.87 4.26
CA ALA A 21 56.81 -5.67 4.09
C ALA A 21 57.47 -5.64 2.71
N ASN A 22 57.42 -4.46 2.06
CA ASN A 22 58.09 -4.12 0.81
C ASN A 22 59.08 -2.97 1.07
N SER A 23 60.17 -3.26 1.79
CA SER A 23 61.26 -2.30 1.92
C SER A 23 62.30 -2.65 0.85
N SER A 24 62.36 -1.84 -0.22
CA SER A 24 63.22 -2.09 -1.39
C SER A 24 62.82 -3.38 -2.16
N ASP A 25 63.75 -3.98 -2.91
CA ASP A 25 63.53 -5.16 -3.77
C ASP A 25 63.45 -6.47 -2.97
N THR A 26 63.35 -6.37 -1.64
CA THR A 26 63.28 -7.54 -0.74
C THR A 26 61.91 -7.63 -0.11
N PHE A 27 61.23 -8.75 -0.33
CA PHE A 27 60.00 -9.10 0.34
C PHE A 27 60.27 -9.89 1.62
N THR A 28 59.58 -9.55 2.69
CA THR A 28 59.52 -10.41 3.88
C THR A 28 58.37 -11.39 3.74
N ILE A 29 58.69 -12.68 3.66
CA ILE A 29 57.71 -13.77 3.59
C ILE A 29 57.52 -14.37 4.97
N VAL A 30 56.29 -14.32 5.46
CA VAL A 30 55.89 -14.95 6.71
C VAL A 30 55.13 -16.23 6.41
N ARG A 31 55.70 -17.34 6.86
CA ARG A 31 55.30 -18.72 6.55
C ARG A 31 54.18 -19.27 7.44
N ALA A 32 53.63 -20.42 7.04
CA ALA A 32 52.62 -21.20 7.76
C ALA A 32 51.38 -20.36 8.14
N ARG A 33 50.69 -19.80 7.13
CA ARG A 33 49.55 -18.89 7.32
C ARG A 33 48.23 -19.55 6.95
N ALA A 34 47.13 -18.93 7.37
CA ALA A 34 45.77 -19.40 7.09
C ALA A 34 45.52 -20.89 7.41
N GLY A 35 46.20 -21.44 8.43
CA GLY A 35 46.06 -22.84 8.84
C GLY A 35 46.99 -23.84 8.14
N THR A 36 47.88 -23.42 7.24
CA THR A 36 48.92 -24.30 6.67
C THR A 36 50.09 -24.49 7.64
N SER A 37 50.84 -25.57 7.43
CA SER A 37 52.13 -25.80 8.11
C SER A 37 53.28 -25.24 7.27
N GLY A 38 54.42 -24.94 7.90
CA GLY A 38 55.61 -24.52 7.16
C GLY A 38 56.24 -25.72 6.45
N VAL A 39 56.39 -25.65 5.13
CA VAL A 39 56.89 -26.77 4.30
C VAL A 39 58.18 -26.36 3.59
N GLN A 40 59.10 -27.28 3.35
CA GLN A 40 60.27 -26.98 2.54
C GLN A 40 59.90 -27.01 1.06
N HIS A 41 60.17 -25.92 0.34
CA HIS A 41 59.94 -25.80 -1.10
C HIS A 41 61.21 -26.07 -1.90
N SER A 42 61.04 -26.62 -3.10
CA SER A 42 62.15 -26.85 -4.03
C SER A 42 62.53 -25.58 -4.79
N ALA A 43 63.78 -25.48 -5.25
CA ALA A 43 64.17 -24.39 -6.15
C ALA A 43 63.32 -24.43 -7.43
N GLY A 44 62.80 -23.27 -7.85
CA GLY A 44 61.86 -23.17 -8.97
C GLY A 44 60.39 -23.38 -8.58
N ALA A 45 60.07 -23.49 -7.29
CA ALA A 45 58.71 -23.48 -6.78
C ALA A 45 57.90 -22.32 -7.37
N THR A 46 56.67 -22.62 -7.78
CA THR A 46 55.79 -21.60 -8.36
C THR A 46 55.05 -20.84 -7.27
N VAL A 47 54.76 -19.57 -7.52
CA VAL A 47 54.06 -18.68 -6.59
C VAL A 47 52.78 -18.19 -7.25
N LYS A 48 51.63 -18.30 -6.56
CA LYS A 48 50.35 -17.77 -7.02
C LYS A 48 49.72 -16.90 -5.94
N HIS A 49 49.01 -15.86 -6.33
CA HIS A 49 48.17 -15.11 -5.38
C HIS A 49 46.99 -15.97 -4.93
N VAL A 50 46.60 -15.84 -3.67
CA VAL A 50 45.48 -16.58 -3.09
C VAL A 50 44.60 -15.64 -2.29
N LEU A 51 43.28 -15.87 -2.34
CA LEU A 51 42.33 -15.25 -1.41
C LEU A 51 42.09 -16.21 -0.24
N THR A 52 42.30 -15.73 0.99
CA THR A 52 42.05 -16.50 2.22
C THR A 52 40.84 -15.99 2.99
N SER A 53 40.48 -16.69 4.06
CA SER A 53 39.43 -16.24 5.00
C SER A 53 39.75 -14.89 5.63
N ASP A 54 41.04 -14.59 5.85
CA ASP A 54 41.47 -13.31 6.42
C ASP A 54 41.22 -12.17 5.43
N ASP A 55 41.52 -12.39 4.14
CA ASP A 55 41.20 -11.42 3.07
C ASP A 55 39.68 -11.19 2.98
N LEU A 56 38.89 -12.26 3.09
CA LEU A 56 37.42 -12.16 3.08
C LEU A 56 36.87 -11.46 4.34
N ASN A 57 37.47 -11.68 5.51
CA ASN A 57 37.09 -11.00 6.75
C ASN A 57 37.48 -9.53 6.72
N ALA A 58 38.65 -9.20 6.19
CA ALA A 58 39.08 -7.81 5.99
C ALA A 58 38.09 -7.07 5.07
N PHE A 59 37.67 -7.69 3.97
CA PHE A 59 36.64 -7.13 3.09
C PHE A 59 35.31 -6.93 3.85
N LYS A 60 34.81 -7.94 4.57
CA LYS A 60 33.56 -7.84 5.35
C LYS A 60 33.60 -6.73 6.40
N LEU A 61 34.70 -6.60 7.14
CA LEU A 61 34.87 -5.56 8.15
C LEU A 61 34.95 -4.16 7.53
N ALA A 62 35.58 -4.03 6.36
CA ALA A 62 35.68 -2.76 5.65
C ALA A 62 34.32 -2.28 5.10
N ILE A 63 33.41 -3.20 4.76
CA ILE A 63 32.10 -2.87 4.20
C ILE A 63 30.94 -2.94 5.21
N SER A 64 31.20 -3.35 6.45
CA SER A 64 30.16 -3.52 7.49
C SER A 64 30.40 -2.58 8.68
N PRO A 65 29.44 -1.71 9.04
CA PRO A 65 28.09 -1.62 8.47
C PRO A 65 28.08 -0.95 7.09
N VAL A 66 27.19 -1.41 6.21
CA VAL A 66 26.93 -0.75 4.92
C VAL A 66 26.18 0.55 5.21
N ALA A 67 26.83 1.70 5.01
CA ALA A 67 26.24 3.01 5.30
C ALA A 67 25.11 3.40 4.34
N SER A 68 25.19 2.97 3.08
CA SER A 68 24.13 3.18 2.09
C SER A 68 24.09 2.04 1.07
N MET A 69 22.88 1.66 0.67
CA MET A 69 22.63 0.74 -0.44
C MET A 69 21.91 1.50 -1.55
N GLY A 70 22.57 1.67 -2.69
CA GLY A 70 21.94 2.23 -3.88
C GLY A 70 21.28 1.12 -4.69
N PHE A 71 19.98 1.24 -4.94
CA PHE A 71 19.30 0.41 -5.93
C PHE A 71 19.14 1.22 -7.20
N ALA A 72 19.94 0.92 -8.23
CA ALA A 72 19.81 1.57 -9.53
C ALA A 72 18.41 1.26 -10.10
N GLY A 73 17.59 2.29 -10.27
CA GLY A 73 16.30 2.17 -10.94
C GLY A 73 16.48 1.89 -12.43
N SER A 74 15.51 1.23 -13.03
CA SER A 74 15.39 1.10 -14.49
C SER A 74 14.48 2.21 -15.03
N THR A 75 14.68 2.62 -16.30
CA THR A 75 13.78 3.57 -17.00
C THR A 75 12.32 3.06 -17.07
N SER A 76 12.12 1.75 -16.84
CA SER A 76 10.85 1.09 -16.56
C SER A 76 11.10 -0.21 -15.77
N GLY A 77 10.28 -0.51 -14.75
CA GLY A 77 10.42 -1.73 -13.93
C GLY A 77 10.19 -1.50 -12.43
N SER A 78 10.51 -2.49 -11.61
CA SER A 78 10.42 -2.42 -10.14
C SER A 78 11.80 -2.66 -9.52
N THR A 79 12.14 -1.86 -8.51
CA THR A 79 13.25 -2.14 -7.60
C THR A 79 12.74 -3.01 -6.45
N THR A 80 13.22 -4.24 -6.33
CA THR A 80 12.76 -5.18 -5.28
C THR A 80 13.76 -5.27 -4.13
N VAL A 81 13.27 -5.05 -2.91
CA VAL A 81 14.00 -5.38 -1.67
C VAL A 81 13.38 -6.66 -1.13
N GLN A 82 14.00 -7.80 -1.42
CA GLN A 82 13.50 -9.13 -1.05
C GLN A 82 14.13 -9.56 0.28
N ALA A 83 13.33 -9.68 1.35
CA ALA A 83 13.78 -10.36 2.57
C ALA A 83 13.92 -11.87 2.31
N THR A 84 14.93 -12.52 2.90
CA THR A 84 15.12 -13.97 2.82
C THR A 84 13.91 -14.68 3.43
N ALA A 85 13.38 -15.70 2.75
CA ALA A 85 12.28 -16.51 3.24
C ALA A 85 12.71 -17.25 4.52
N VAL A 86 12.18 -16.80 5.67
CA VAL A 86 12.17 -17.53 6.94
C VAL A 86 10.71 -17.82 7.25
N ALA A 87 10.38 -19.04 7.68
CA ALA A 87 9.03 -19.36 8.14
C ALA A 87 8.67 -18.45 9.34
N GLY A 88 7.90 -17.39 9.08
CA GLY A 88 7.57 -16.36 10.06
C GLY A 88 7.24 -15.01 9.41
N THR A 89 6.79 -14.04 10.19
CA THR A 89 6.56 -12.66 9.73
C THR A 89 7.90 -11.94 9.49
N THR A 90 8.26 -11.68 8.24
CA THR A 90 9.40 -10.83 7.88
C THR A 90 8.99 -9.36 7.91
N THR A 91 9.34 -8.63 8.96
CA THR A 91 9.07 -7.17 9.06
C THR A 91 10.15 -6.37 8.34
N LEU A 92 9.76 -5.56 7.35
CA LEU A 92 10.61 -4.51 6.78
C LEU A 92 10.35 -3.20 7.54
N THR A 93 11.22 -2.85 8.49
CA THR A 93 11.13 -1.59 9.24
C THR A 93 11.83 -0.48 8.46
N LEU A 94 11.04 0.33 7.75
CA LEU A 94 11.48 1.55 7.09
C LEU A 94 10.38 2.59 7.26
N PRO A 95 10.69 3.84 7.62
CA PRO A 95 11.89 4.35 8.31
C PRO A 95 11.89 4.00 9.81
N ALA A 96 13.07 4.01 10.45
CA ALA A 96 13.23 3.71 11.88
C ALA A 96 12.81 4.87 12.84
N ALA A 97 12.30 5.97 12.28
CA ALA A 97 11.79 7.16 12.96
C ALA A 97 10.53 7.68 12.22
N THR A 98 9.83 8.68 12.78
CA THR A 98 8.69 9.34 12.11
C THR A 98 9.13 9.94 10.79
N ASP A 99 8.74 9.33 9.67
CA ASP A 99 9.07 9.79 8.33
C ASP A 99 8.03 9.27 7.31
N THR A 100 8.07 9.79 6.10
CA THR A 100 7.05 9.66 5.06
C THR A 100 7.40 8.51 4.11
N LEU A 101 6.90 7.29 4.36
CA LEU A 101 7.01 6.14 3.44
C LEU A 101 5.83 6.07 2.45
N VAL A 102 5.44 7.22 1.91
CA VAL A 102 4.57 7.27 0.73
C VAL A 102 5.39 7.89 -0.39
N GLY A 103 5.08 7.55 -1.64
CA GLY A 103 5.75 8.21 -2.76
C GLY A 103 5.38 9.70 -2.72
N LYS A 104 6.30 10.54 -2.24
CA LYS A 104 6.05 11.97 -2.11
C LYS A 104 5.76 12.53 -3.50
N ALA A 105 4.60 13.18 -3.65
CA ALA A 105 4.06 13.67 -4.92
C ALA A 105 3.69 12.59 -5.96
N THR A 106 3.33 11.37 -5.52
CA THR A 106 2.78 10.33 -6.40
C THR A 106 1.37 9.88 -5.98
N THR A 107 0.68 9.20 -6.89
CA THR A 107 -0.53 8.44 -6.56
C THR A 107 -0.13 7.07 -6.00
N ASP A 108 -0.41 6.83 -4.73
CA ASP A 108 -0.16 5.54 -4.08
C ASP A 108 -1.43 4.68 -4.02
N THR A 109 -1.32 3.38 -4.31
CA THR A 109 -2.40 2.39 -4.14
C THR A 109 -2.08 1.46 -2.98
N LEU A 110 -2.86 1.51 -1.90
CA LEU A 110 -2.63 0.73 -0.68
C LEU A 110 -3.56 -0.49 -0.62
N THR A 111 -3.13 -1.63 -1.15
CA THR A 111 -3.90 -2.90 -1.07
C THR A 111 -3.50 -3.72 0.16
N ASN A 112 -4.48 -4.37 0.80
CA ASN A 112 -4.29 -5.24 1.97
C ASN A 112 -3.57 -4.57 3.15
N LYS A 113 -3.89 -3.30 3.43
CA LYS A 113 -3.36 -2.54 4.57
C LYS A 113 -4.45 -2.31 5.62
N THR A 114 -4.04 -2.34 6.89
CA THR A 114 -4.84 -1.88 8.03
C THR A 114 -4.35 -0.48 8.41
N LEU A 115 -5.23 0.52 8.35
CA LEU A 115 -4.96 1.89 8.79
C LEU A 115 -5.72 2.13 10.10
N THR A 116 -5.02 2.21 11.23
CA THR A 116 -5.67 2.25 12.55
C THR A 116 -6.19 3.65 12.93
N SER A 117 -5.68 4.73 12.33
CA SER A 117 -6.17 6.12 12.50
C SER A 117 -5.61 7.05 11.42
N PRO A 118 -6.01 6.91 10.14
CA PRO A 118 -5.51 7.79 9.09
C PRO A 118 -6.09 9.21 9.24
N THR A 119 -5.24 10.23 9.18
CA THR A 119 -5.69 11.61 8.97
C THR A 119 -5.82 11.87 7.47
N ILE A 120 -7.01 12.22 7.01
CA ILE A 120 -7.27 12.59 5.61
C ILE A 120 -7.63 14.07 5.58
N ASN A 121 -6.65 14.91 5.21
CA ASN A 121 -6.74 16.37 5.34
C ASN A 121 -7.74 17.04 4.38
N ASP A 122 -8.03 16.42 3.22
CA ASP A 122 -8.96 16.94 2.20
C ASP A 122 -9.81 15.79 1.64
N ALA A 123 -10.52 15.09 2.53
CA ALA A 123 -11.52 14.12 2.11
C ALA A 123 -12.64 14.85 1.37
N LYS A 124 -12.59 14.88 0.04
CA LYS A 124 -13.67 15.44 -0.78
C LYS A 124 -14.88 14.52 -0.72
N GLN A 125 -15.75 14.74 0.26
CA GLN A 125 -17.06 14.07 0.39
C GLN A 125 -18.10 14.79 -0.50
N ASN A 126 -17.78 15.00 -1.78
CA ASN A 126 -18.73 15.61 -2.70
C ASN A 126 -19.85 14.61 -3.00
N LEU A 127 -21.09 14.99 -2.74
CA LEU A 127 -22.24 14.24 -3.22
C LEU A 127 -22.27 14.33 -4.75
N THR A 128 -22.31 13.19 -5.42
CA THR A 128 -22.61 13.17 -6.85
C THR A 128 -24.09 13.52 -7.03
N LEU A 129 -24.40 14.40 -7.98
CA LEU A 129 -25.78 14.79 -8.27
C LEU A 129 -26.42 13.81 -9.26
N ASN A 130 -27.67 13.44 -9.00
CA ASN A 130 -28.52 12.72 -9.94
C ASN A 130 -29.79 13.55 -10.19
N ALA A 131 -29.84 14.27 -11.31
CA ALA A 131 -30.97 15.12 -11.64
C ALA A 131 -32.13 14.30 -12.21
N GLN A 132 -33.31 14.45 -11.61
CA GLN A 132 -34.56 13.80 -12.00
C GLN A 132 -35.61 14.86 -12.28
N THR A 133 -36.12 14.88 -13.50
CA THR A 133 -37.12 15.87 -13.97
C THR A 133 -38.49 15.24 -14.27
N GLY A 134 -38.61 13.92 -14.13
CA GLY A 134 -39.88 13.20 -14.32
C GLY A 134 -40.86 13.39 -13.16
N THR A 135 -42.11 12.99 -13.37
CA THR A 135 -43.14 12.91 -12.31
C THR A 135 -43.06 11.62 -11.50
N THR A 136 -42.23 10.67 -11.93
CA THR A 136 -41.94 9.45 -11.18
C THR A 136 -40.45 9.11 -11.28
N TYR A 137 -39.93 8.49 -10.24
CA TYR A 137 -38.58 7.93 -10.22
C TYR A 137 -38.53 6.72 -9.29
N THR A 138 -37.85 5.65 -9.68
CA THR A 138 -37.55 4.52 -8.77
C THR A 138 -36.06 4.53 -8.52
N PHE A 139 -35.65 4.56 -7.26
CA PHE A 139 -34.24 4.59 -6.90
C PHE A 139 -33.52 3.33 -7.38
N VAL A 140 -32.27 3.48 -7.78
CA VAL A 140 -31.39 2.40 -8.21
C VAL A 140 -30.13 2.36 -7.36
N LEU A 141 -29.42 1.21 -7.33
CA LEU A 141 -28.27 1.02 -6.43
C LEU A 141 -27.21 2.13 -6.54
N ALA A 142 -27.07 2.70 -7.74
CA ALA A 142 -26.15 3.81 -8.04
C ALA A 142 -26.53 5.14 -7.38
N ASP A 143 -27.70 5.27 -6.75
CA ASP A 143 -28.11 6.46 -5.98
C ASP A 143 -27.56 6.48 -4.55
N ASN A 144 -27.01 5.37 -4.06
CA ASN A 144 -26.43 5.31 -2.73
C ASN A 144 -25.26 6.32 -2.62
N GLY A 145 -25.35 7.21 -1.63
CA GLY A 145 -24.39 8.29 -1.41
C GLY A 145 -24.55 9.51 -2.33
N LYS A 146 -25.59 9.57 -3.16
CA LYS A 146 -25.87 10.71 -4.05
C LYS A 146 -26.86 11.69 -3.46
N LEU A 147 -26.94 12.87 -4.08
CA LEU A 147 -28.06 13.79 -3.97
C LEU A 147 -28.93 13.69 -5.23
N VAL A 148 -30.13 13.16 -5.08
CA VAL A 148 -31.13 13.09 -6.14
C VAL A 148 -31.93 14.40 -6.14
N THR A 149 -31.70 15.26 -7.12
CA THR A 149 -32.42 16.52 -7.26
C THR A 149 -33.68 16.31 -8.09
N LEU A 150 -34.80 16.86 -7.62
CA LEU A 150 -36.13 16.59 -8.17
C LEU A 150 -36.72 17.91 -8.67
N ASP A 151 -36.75 18.08 -9.99
CA ASP A 151 -37.15 19.32 -10.66
C ASP A 151 -38.34 19.11 -11.60
N ASN A 152 -39.54 19.27 -11.07
CA ASN A 152 -40.76 19.30 -11.85
C ASN A 152 -41.76 20.28 -11.22
N ALA A 153 -42.59 20.93 -12.03
CA ALA A 153 -43.67 21.78 -11.54
C ALA A 153 -44.88 20.97 -11.01
N SER A 154 -45.08 19.77 -11.53
CA SER A 154 -46.08 18.80 -11.08
C SER A 154 -45.53 17.91 -9.98
N SER A 155 -46.41 17.32 -9.16
CA SER A 155 -46.02 16.39 -8.09
C SER A 155 -45.15 15.24 -8.63
N ILE A 156 -44.11 14.90 -7.87
CA ILE A 156 -43.19 13.81 -8.20
C ILE A 156 -43.35 12.69 -7.18
N THR A 157 -43.47 11.45 -7.64
CA THR A 157 -43.43 10.26 -6.77
C THR A 157 -42.11 9.54 -6.92
N VAL A 158 -41.32 9.49 -5.85
CA VAL A 158 -40.09 8.69 -5.80
C VAL A 158 -40.34 7.39 -5.04
N THR A 159 -39.90 6.27 -5.61
CA THR A 159 -40.16 4.93 -5.09
C THR A 159 -38.87 4.26 -4.61
N VAL A 160 -38.88 3.81 -3.36
CA VAL A 160 -37.86 2.91 -2.82
C VAL A 160 -38.18 1.48 -3.28
N PRO A 161 -37.33 0.83 -4.08
CA PRO A 161 -37.56 -0.53 -4.56
C PRO A 161 -37.49 -1.56 -3.41
N ALA A 162 -38.09 -2.73 -3.62
CA ALA A 162 -37.92 -3.87 -2.72
C ALA A 162 -36.46 -4.36 -2.74
N ASN A 163 -35.97 -4.85 -1.61
CA ASN A 163 -34.62 -5.37 -1.46
C ASN A 163 -34.33 -6.54 -2.40
N SER A 164 -35.36 -7.30 -2.78
CA SER A 164 -35.27 -8.42 -3.71
C SER A 164 -34.96 -7.98 -5.16
N SER A 165 -35.30 -6.75 -5.56
CA SER A 165 -34.99 -6.21 -6.88
C SER A 165 -33.75 -5.31 -6.88
N VAL A 166 -33.55 -4.51 -5.82
CA VAL A 166 -32.39 -3.64 -5.66
C VAL A 166 -31.85 -3.77 -4.22
N ALA A 167 -30.80 -4.57 -4.07
CA ALA A 167 -30.24 -4.95 -2.77
C ALA A 167 -29.27 -3.87 -2.23
N TYR A 168 -29.81 -2.79 -1.68
CA TYR A 168 -29.01 -1.85 -0.87
C TYR A 168 -28.52 -2.51 0.42
N ALA A 169 -27.29 -2.24 0.85
CA ALA A 169 -26.83 -2.63 2.18
C ALA A 169 -27.53 -1.80 3.28
N THR A 170 -27.71 -2.37 4.48
CA THR A 170 -28.12 -1.60 5.67
C THR A 170 -27.13 -0.46 5.93
N GLY A 171 -27.63 0.73 6.24
CA GLY A 171 -26.82 1.95 6.34
C GLY A 171 -26.63 2.70 5.03
N ALA A 172 -27.18 2.22 3.90
CA ALA A 172 -27.26 3.00 2.67
C ALA A 172 -28.02 4.32 2.91
N ILE A 173 -27.54 5.40 2.30
CA ILE A 173 -28.12 6.74 2.42
C ILE A 173 -28.37 7.29 1.01
N ILE A 174 -29.58 7.74 0.74
CA ILE A 174 -29.93 8.47 -0.48
C ILE A 174 -30.42 9.84 -0.05
N ASN A 175 -29.74 10.90 -0.47
CA ASN A 175 -30.23 12.26 -0.24
C ASN A 175 -31.14 12.67 -1.39
N LEU A 176 -32.19 13.42 -1.09
CA LEU A 176 -33.09 13.98 -2.07
C LEU A 176 -33.37 15.46 -1.77
N GLN A 177 -33.58 16.25 -2.83
CA GLN A 177 -33.95 17.65 -2.70
C GLN A 177 -35.02 18.02 -3.72
N GLN A 178 -36.13 18.57 -3.23
CA GLN A 178 -37.15 19.18 -4.08
C GLN A 178 -36.63 20.53 -4.56
N ILE A 179 -36.25 20.65 -5.83
CA ILE A 179 -35.87 21.94 -6.42
C ILE A 179 -36.98 22.52 -7.32
N GLY A 180 -37.85 21.66 -7.84
CA GLY A 180 -39.07 22.06 -8.55
C GLY A 180 -40.23 22.42 -7.62
N ALA A 181 -41.24 23.12 -8.15
CA ALA A 181 -42.42 23.53 -7.38
C ALA A 181 -43.34 22.35 -7.00
N GLY A 182 -43.26 21.24 -7.74
CA GLY A 182 -44.05 20.04 -7.50
C GLY A 182 -43.63 19.33 -6.22
N GLN A 183 -44.62 19.00 -5.40
CA GLN A 183 -44.37 18.29 -4.14
C GLN A 183 -43.79 16.90 -4.40
N VAL A 184 -42.67 16.57 -3.76
CA VAL A 184 -42.07 15.24 -3.82
C VAL A 184 -42.72 14.36 -2.76
N THR A 185 -43.26 13.22 -3.19
CA THR A 185 -43.75 12.15 -2.33
C THR A 185 -42.82 10.95 -2.43
N VAL A 186 -42.34 10.47 -1.28
CA VAL A 186 -41.54 9.27 -1.12
C VAL A 186 -42.47 8.11 -0.77
N THR A 187 -42.40 7.04 -1.55
CA THR A 187 -43.17 5.82 -1.30
C THR A 187 -42.28 4.58 -1.33
N GLY A 188 -42.67 3.53 -0.62
CA GLY A 188 -42.09 2.20 -0.79
C GLY A 188 -42.79 1.45 -1.92
N ALA A 189 -42.07 0.56 -2.61
CA ALA A 189 -42.68 -0.51 -3.38
C ALA A 189 -43.47 -1.47 -2.47
N ALA A 190 -44.20 -2.42 -3.04
CA ALA A 190 -44.93 -3.42 -2.27
C ALA A 190 -44.01 -4.16 -1.27
N GLY A 191 -44.38 -4.14 0.01
CA GLY A 191 -43.61 -4.75 1.11
C GLY A 191 -42.53 -3.84 1.72
N VAL A 192 -42.26 -2.66 1.15
CA VAL A 192 -41.30 -1.70 1.68
C VAL A 192 -41.97 -0.71 2.63
N THR A 193 -41.42 -0.56 3.82
CA THR A 193 -41.88 0.38 4.85
C THR A 193 -40.99 1.63 4.89
N ILE A 194 -41.63 2.80 4.83
CA ILE A 194 -40.97 4.11 5.03
C ILE A 194 -41.41 4.67 6.39
N ASN A 195 -40.51 4.66 7.35
CA ASN A 195 -40.69 5.31 8.65
C ASN A 195 -40.32 6.79 8.56
N GLY A 196 -40.94 7.64 9.37
CA GLY A 196 -40.63 9.08 9.42
C GLY A 196 -41.78 9.89 10.00
N THR A 197 -41.61 11.20 10.10
CA THR A 197 -42.68 12.13 10.51
C THR A 197 -43.62 12.51 9.36
N GLY A 198 -43.29 12.08 8.15
CA GLY A 198 -44.02 12.35 6.92
C GLY A 198 -43.41 11.58 5.75
N THR A 199 -44.10 11.58 4.62
CA THR A 199 -43.66 10.91 3.38
C THR A 199 -43.43 11.90 2.25
N LYS A 200 -43.64 13.20 2.46
CA LYS A 200 -43.46 14.24 1.45
C LYS A 200 -42.41 15.23 1.89
N THR A 201 -41.66 15.80 0.96
CA THR A 201 -40.92 17.04 1.25
C THR A 201 -41.90 18.17 1.50
N ARG A 202 -41.57 19.04 2.47
CA ARG A 202 -42.51 20.07 2.93
C ARG A 202 -42.86 21.10 1.85
N ALA A 203 -41.86 21.63 1.16
CA ALA A 203 -42.02 22.64 0.12
C ALA A 203 -40.84 22.63 -0.88
N GLN A 204 -40.87 23.56 -1.84
CA GLN A 204 -39.70 23.80 -2.70
C GLN A 204 -38.49 24.14 -1.83
N TRP A 205 -37.34 23.58 -2.19
CA TRP A 205 -36.06 23.62 -1.47
C TRP A 205 -35.96 22.75 -0.22
N SER A 206 -37.03 22.08 0.19
CA SER A 206 -36.95 21.06 1.24
C SER A 206 -36.09 19.88 0.77
N ALA A 207 -35.27 19.37 1.68
CA ALA A 207 -34.40 18.23 1.48
C ALA A 207 -34.62 17.17 2.56
N ALA A 208 -34.37 15.91 2.20
CA ALA A 208 -34.46 14.79 3.11
C ALA A 208 -33.43 13.71 2.74
N SER A 209 -33.14 12.84 3.70
CA SER A 209 -32.30 11.67 3.53
C SER A 209 -33.11 10.41 3.83
N LEU A 210 -33.06 9.45 2.92
CA LEU A 210 -33.53 8.09 3.12
C LEU A 210 -32.38 7.25 3.68
N VAL A 211 -32.58 6.66 4.86
CA VAL A 211 -31.59 5.79 5.52
C VAL A 211 -32.14 4.38 5.61
N LYS A 212 -31.45 3.39 5.04
CA LYS A 212 -31.86 1.98 5.15
C LYS A 212 -31.52 1.45 6.53
N THR A 213 -32.54 1.07 7.31
CA THR A 213 -32.38 0.62 8.69
C THR A 213 -32.50 -0.89 8.84
N ALA A 214 -33.21 -1.57 7.94
CA ALA A 214 -33.27 -3.03 7.83
C ALA A 214 -33.68 -3.46 6.42
N THR A 215 -33.83 -4.77 6.19
CA THR A 215 -34.45 -5.32 4.96
C THR A 215 -35.84 -4.70 4.79
N ASP A 216 -36.10 -4.14 3.61
CA ASP A 216 -37.36 -3.47 3.23
C ASP A 216 -37.84 -2.38 4.20
N THR A 217 -36.95 -1.85 5.05
CA THR A 217 -37.28 -0.82 6.04
C THR A 217 -36.33 0.35 5.91
N TRP A 218 -36.89 1.54 5.71
CA TRP A 218 -36.17 2.78 5.56
C TRP A 218 -36.73 3.85 6.50
N THR A 219 -35.89 4.80 6.88
CA THR A 219 -36.30 5.99 7.62
C THR A 219 -36.06 7.21 6.75
N LEU A 220 -37.10 8.01 6.52
CA LEU A 220 -37.03 9.32 5.89
C LEU A 220 -36.85 10.39 6.99
N ILE A 221 -35.78 11.17 6.88
CA ILE A 221 -35.40 12.20 7.86
C ILE A 221 -35.13 13.50 7.11
N GLY A 222 -35.69 14.62 7.56
CA GLY A 222 -35.44 15.93 6.94
C GLY A 222 -36.61 16.89 7.13
N ASP A 223 -36.69 17.89 6.26
CA ASP A 223 -37.82 18.83 6.20
C ASP A 223 -38.99 18.19 5.44
N VAL A 224 -39.75 17.36 6.16
CA VAL A 224 -40.82 16.52 5.61
C VAL A 224 -42.17 16.77 6.27
N THR A 225 -43.23 16.45 5.54
CA THR A 225 -44.64 16.57 5.94
C THR A 225 -45.42 15.31 5.53
N THR A 226 -46.59 15.10 6.14
CA THR A 226 -47.53 14.01 5.82
C THR A 226 -48.22 14.18 4.48
#